data_AF-A0A8J2YV66-F1
#
_entry.id   AF-A0A8J2YV66-F1
#
_cell.length_a   1.000
_cell.length_b   1.000
_cell.length_c   1.000
_cell.angle_alpha   90.00
_cell.angle_beta   90.00
_cell.angle_gamma   90.00
#
_symmetry.space_group_name_H-M   'P 1'
#
loop_
_entity.id
_entity.type
_entity.pdbx_description
1 polymer ?
#
loop_
_entity_poly.entity_id
_entity_poly.type
_entity_poly.pdbx_seq_one_letter_code
_entity_poly.pdbx_strand_id
1 'polypeptide(L)'
;MIPVSSHVERRAEVTERIRAETGIDEAMIAALVDGFYARVREDAILGPVFAARIASWPPHLEKMRRFWSSVALMSGDYHGQPMRLHAPLPIDAAHFDRWLALFEATARELCPPKAAEHFIERARRIAESLELGIAVNNGVLLGTGERYRRGNEPAPAQD
;
A
#
# COMPACT_ATOMS: atom_id res chain seq x y z
N MET A 1 19.77 6.98 36.89
CA MET A 1 18.50 7.25 36.18
C MET A 1 18.80 7.08 34.70
N ILE A 2 18.35 5.98 34.06
CA ILE A 2 18.56 5.78 32.62
C ILE A 2 17.55 6.68 31.89
N PRO A 3 17.98 7.57 30.97
CA PRO A 3 17.06 8.40 30.22
C PRO A 3 16.22 7.51 29.29
N VAL A 4 14.90 7.60 29.41
CA VAL A 4 13.97 6.96 28.49
C VAL A 4 13.85 7.89 27.28
N SER A 5 14.53 7.58 26.16
CA SER A 5 14.37 8.36 24.91
C SER A 5 12.91 8.48 24.53
N SER A 6 12.48 9.65 24.06
CA SER A 6 11.10 9.92 23.66
C SER A 6 10.67 9.08 22.46
N HIS A 7 9.35 9.00 22.22
CA HIS A 7 8.82 8.26 21.05
C HIS A 7 9.28 8.86 19.72
N VAL A 8 9.54 10.17 19.68
CA VAL A 8 10.02 10.88 18.49
C VAL A 8 11.46 10.50 18.18
N GLU A 9 12.34 10.53 19.20
CA GLU A 9 13.75 10.15 19.03
C GLU A 9 13.90 8.69 18.60
N ARG A 10 13.14 7.77 19.22
CA ARG A 10 13.16 6.35 18.80
C ARG A 10 12.71 6.17 17.34
N ARG A 11 11.75 6.95 16.85
CA ARG A 11 11.31 6.90 15.45
C ARG A 11 12.37 7.44 14.50
N ALA A 12 13.04 8.53 14.88
CA ALA A 12 14.16 9.08 14.11
C ALA A 12 15.31 8.07 14.01
N GLU A 13 15.70 7.42 15.10
CA GLU A 13 16.73 6.37 15.10
C GLU A 13 16.38 5.19 14.18
N VAL A 14 15.13 4.73 14.22
CA VAL A 14 14.64 3.67 13.33
C VAL A 14 14.66 4.11 11.87
N THR A 15 14.22 5.34 11.60
CA THR A 15 14.22 5.95 10.25
C THR A 15 15.64 5.95 9.68
N GLU A 16 16.61 6.48 10.41
CA GLU A 16 18.00 6.57 9.98
C GLU A 16 18.63 5.19 9.78
N ARG A 17 18.33 4.23 10.67
CA ARG A 17 18.78 2.84 10.48
C ARG A 17 18.25 2.24 9.19
N ILE A 18 16.95 2.41 8.90
CA ILE A 18 16.35 1.90 7.66
C ILE A 18 17.03 2.54 6.45
N ARG A 19 17.23 3.86 6.46
CA ARG A 19 17.94 4.57 5.38
C ARG A 19 19.35 4.00 5.18
N ALA A 20 20.11 3.80 6.26
CA ALA A 20 21.46 3.26 6.19
C ALA A 20 21.51 1.81 5.66
N GLU A 21 20.56 0.96 6.04
CA GLU A 21 20.53 -0.46 5.65
C GLU A 21 20.04 -0.69 4.22
N THR A 22 19.09 0.14 3.76
CA THR A 22 18.37 -0.05 2.48
C THR A 22 18.80 0.93 1.39
N GLY A 23 19.34 2.10 1.77
CA GLY A 23 19.62 3.20 0.85
C GLY A 23 18.37 3.98 0.42
N ILE A 24 17.22 3.78 1.06
CA ILE A 24 15.96 4.45 0.68
C ILE A 24 16.04 5.95 1.01
N ASP A 25 15.80 6.78 0.00
CA ASP A 25 15.60 8.22 0.12
C ASP A 25 14.29 8.69 -0.54
N GLU A 26 13.96 9.97 -0.37
CA GLU A 26 12.73 10.54 -0.94
C GLU A 26 12.70 10.52 -2.47
N ALA A 27 13.87 10.60 -3.12
CA ALA A 27 13.97 10.55 -4.58
C ALA A 27 13.65 9.15 -5.11
N MET A 28 14.13 8.11 -4.44
CA MET A 28 13.80 6.71 -4.73
C MET A 28 12.32 6.44 -4.50
N ILE A 29 11.75 6.94 -3.39
CA ILE A 29 10.32 6.83 -3.12
C ILE A 29 9.52 7.51 -4.24
N ALA A 30 9.91 8.71 -4.67
CA ALA A 30 9.24 9.41 -5.75
C ALA A 30 9.30 8.64 -7.07
N ALA A 31 10.48 8.14 -7.46
CA ALA A 31 10.66 7.35 -8.68
C ALA A 31 9.82 6.07 -8.67
N LEU A 32 9.83 5.32 -7.56
CA LEU A 32 9.03 4.11 -7.39
C LEU A 32 7.53 4.42 -7.50
N VAL A 33 7.04 5.42 -6.77
CA VAL A 33 5.62 5.80 -6.77
C VAL A 33 5.18 6.26 -8.16
N ASP A 34 5.94 7.16 -8.79
CA ASP A 34 5.58 7.71 -10.08
C ASP A 34 5.61 6.62 -11.17
N GLY A 35 6.64 5.78 -11.19
CA GLY A 35 6.75 4.65 -12.12
C GLY A 35 5.68 3.59 -11.90
N PHE A 36 5.32 3.31 -10.65
CA PHE A 36 4.26 2.37 -10.32
C PHE A 36 2.90 2.88 -10.80
N TYR A 37 2.55 4.13 -10.49
CA TYR A 37 1.26 4.68 -10.89
C TYR A 37 1.15 4.96 -12.39
N ALA A 38 2.26 5.19 -13.11
CA ALA A 38 2.25 5.18 -14.56
C ALA A 38 1.74 3.84 -15.11
N ARG A 39 2.22 2.71 -14.59
CA ARG A 39 1.76 1.37 -15.00
C ARG A 39 0.31 1.09 -14.58
N VAL A 40 -0.08 1.48 -13.38
CA VAL A 40 -1.47 1.33 -12.89
C VAL A 40 -2.47 2.02 -13.82
N ARG A 41 -2.12 3.19 -14.36
CA ARG A 41 -2.99 3.96 -15.26
C ARG A 41 -3.26 3.28 -16.59
N GLU A 42 -2.29 2.52 -17.08
CA GLU A 42 -2.36 1.81 -18.36
C GLU A 42 -2.90 0.38 -18.20
N ASP A 43 -3.03 -0.11 -16.97
CA ASP A 43 -3.47 -1.45 -16.67
C ASP A 43 -4.97 -1.64 -16.91
N ALA A 44 -5.35 -2.72 -17.59
CA ALA A 44 -6.74 -2.99 -17.95
C ALA A 44 -7.65 -3.32 -16.75
N ILE A 45 -7.10 -3.85 -15.65
CA ILE A 45 -7.87 -4.22 -14.45
C ILE A 45 -7.90 -3.03 -13.48
N LEU A 46 -6.75 -2.42 -13.22
CA LEU A 46 -6.64 -1.36 -12.21
C LEU A 46 -7.01 0.01 -12.76
N GLY A 47 -6.63 0.32 -14.00
CA GLY A 47 -6.83 1.63 -14.63
C GLY A 47 -8.27 2.15 -14.48
N PRO A 48 -9.30 1.36 -14.80
CA PRO A 48 -10.70 1.78 -14.61
C PRO A 48 -11.07 2.12 -13.15
N VAL A 49 -10.57 1.36 -12.17
CA VAL A 49 -10.84 1.59 -10.74
C VAL A 49 -10.26 2.94 -10.29
N PHE A 50 -9.01 3.22 -10.69
CA PHE A 50 -8.34 4.49 -10.35
C PHE A 50 -8.95 5.67 -11.12
N ALA A 51 -9.24 5.51 -12.42
CA ALA A 51 -9.86 6.55 -13.25
C ALA A 51 -11.23 7.01 -12.73
N ALA A 52 -12.01 6.09 -12.15
CA ALA A 52 -13.30 6.40 -11.53
C ALA A 52 -13.19 7.25 -10.24
N ARG A 53 -12.00 7.34 -9.62
CA ARG A 53 -11.80 8.00 -8.31
C ARG A 53 -10.81 9.16 -8.35
N ILE A 54 -9.95 9.23 -9.36
CA ILE A 54 -8.87 10.22 -9.44
C ILE A 54 -9.06 11.09 -10.67
N ALA A 55 -9.59 12.28 -10.45
CA ALA A 55 -9.70 13.30 -11.49
C ALA A 55 -8.37 14.07 -11.73
N SER A 56 -7.51 14.15 -10.71
CA SER A 56 -6.22 14.86 -10.80
C SER A 56 -5.09 14.03 -10.18
N TRP A 57 -4.11 13.68 -11.01
CA TRP A 57 -2.98 12.82 -10.64
C TRP A 57 -1.91 13.51 -9.78
N PRO A 58 -1.45 14.74 -10.06
CA PRO A 58 -0.41 15.38 -9.26
C PRO A 58 -0.67 15.40 -7.74
N PRO A 59 -1.85 15.82 -7.23
CA PRO A 59 -2.11 15.80 -5.79
C PRO A 59 -2.24 14.38 -5.24
N HIS A 60 -2.68 13.42 -6.06
CA HIS A 60 -2.72 12.01 -5.65
C HIS A 60 -1.31 11.44 -5.49
N LEU A 61 -0.43 11.64 -6.48
CA LEU A 61 0.97 11.19 -6.43
C LEU A 61 1.72 11.81 -5.25
N GLU A 62 1.51 13.09 -4.97
CA GLU A 62 2.09 13.74 -3.80
C GLU A 62 1.66 13.08 -2.48
N LYS A 63 0.35 12.77 -2.35
CA LYS A 63 -0.15 12.01 -1.19
C LYS A 63 0.48 10.61 -1.11
N MET A 64 0.66 9.94 -2.24
CA MET A 64 1.24 8.59 -2.29
C MET A 64 2.72 8.58 -1.96
N ARG A 65 3.50 9.58 -2.37
CA ARG A 65 4.90 9.73 -1.96
C ARG A 65 5.03 9.90 -0.45
N ARG A 66 4.19 10.75 0.16
CA ARG A 66 4.15 10.89 1.64
C ARG A 66 3.74 9.62 2.35
N PHE A 67 2.74 8.91 1.81
CA PHE A 67 2.33 7.61 2.34
C PHE A 67 3.48 6.61 2.32
N TRP A 68 4.14 6.44 1.18
CA TRP A 68 5.23 5.48 1.02
C TRP A 68 6.49 5.86 1.78
N SER A 69 6.79 7.16 1.91
CA SER A 69 7.85 7.64 2.80
C SER A 69 7.56 7.21 4.24
N SER A 70 6.35 7.48 4.74
CA SER A 70 5.96 7.09 6.09
C SER A 70 5.97 5.58 6.33
N VAL A 71 5.52 4.79 5.35
CA VAL A 71 5.48 3.31 5.41
C VAL A 71 6.87 2.69 5.33
N ALA A 72 7.69 3.12 4.37
CA ALA A 72 9.00 2.53 4.14
C ALA A 72 9.95 2.89 5.28
N LEU A 73 9.92 4.14 5.73
CA LEU A 73 10.87 4.66 6.72
C LEU A 73 10.34 4.59 8.15
N MET A 74 9.09 4.19 8.34
CA MET A 74 8.42 4.13 9.65
C MET A 74 8.42 5.48 10.40
N SER A 75 8.41 6.59 9.66
CA SER A 75 8.48 7.94 10.24
C SER A 75 7.21 8.31 11.02
N GLY A 76 6.06 7.77 10.61
CA GLY A 76 4.75 8.06 11.20
C GLY A 76 4.12 9.39 10.73
N ASP A 77 4.64 10.03 9.69
CA ASP A 77 4.14 11.33 9.20
C ASP A 77 2.80 11.24 8.44
N TYR A 78 2.38 10.04 8.02
CA TYR A 78 1.11 9.84 7.32
C TYR A 78 -0.02 9.43 8.27
N HIS A 79 -1.12 10.20 8.25
CA HIS A 79 -2.25 10.04 9.17
C HIS A 79 -3.59 9.70 8.45
N GLY A 80 -3.51 9.13 7.26
CA GLY A 80 -4.71 8.77 6.49
C GLY A 80 -5.45 7.54 7.03
N GLN A 81 -6.65 7.29 6.49
CA GLN A 81 -7.47 6.14 6.84
C GLN A 81 -7.72 5.26 5.59
N PRO A 82 -6.74 4.46 5.14
CA PRO A 82 -6.80 3.71 3.89
C PRO A 82 -8.06 2.83 3.78
N MET A 83 -8.41 2.10 4.83
CA MET A 83 -9.57 1.21 4.82
C MET A 83 -10.87 1.90 4.42
N ARG A 84 -11.16 3.10 4.95
CA ARG A 84 -12.40 3.83 4.62
C ARG A 84 -12.49 4.21 3.14
N LEU A 85 -11.36 4.41 2.48
CA LEU A 85 -11.30 4.76 1.06
C LEU A 85 -11.42 3.54 0.16
N HIS A 86 -10.95 2.37 0.62
CA HIS A 86 -10.93 1.14 -0.15
C HIS A 86 -12.16 0.24 0.05
N ALA A 87 -12.76 0.24 1.24
CA ALA A 87 -13.98 -0.51 1.57
C ALA A 87 -15.12 -0.38 0.55
N PRO A 88 -15.46 0.83 0.03
CA PRO A 88 -16.53 0.98 -0.95
C PRO A 88 -16.09 0.75 -2.41
N LEU A 89 -14.85 0.30 -2.65
CA LEU A 89 -14.39 0.03 -4.02
C LEU A 89 -14.87 -1.36 -4.49
N PRO A 90 -15.18 -1.51 -5.79
CA PRO A 90 -15.51 -2.79 -6.39
C PRO A 90 -14.26 -3.66 -6.64
N ILE A 91 -13.42 -3.85 -5.62
CA ILE A 91 -12.14 -4.59 -5.71
C ILE A 91 -12.17 -5.89 -4.92
N ASP A 92 -11.32 -6.83 -5.32
CA ASP A 92 -11.21 -8.17 -4.77
C ASP A 92 -9.76 -8.69 -4.93
N ALA A 93 -9.53 -9.97 -4.61
CA ALA A 93 -8.22 -10.60 -4.68
C ALA A 93 -7.52 -10.42 -6.03
N ALA A 94 -8.24 -10.45 -7.17
CA ALA A 94 -7.63 -10.28 -8.48
C ALA A 94 -7.02 -8.89 -8.66
N HIS A 95 -7.66 -7.87 -8.09
CA HIS A 95 -7.14 -6.50 -8.11
C HIS A 95 -5.90 -6.37 -7.23
N PHE A 96 -5.90 -6.95 -6.03
CA PHE A 96 -4.73 -6.94 -5.15
C PHE A 96 -3.55 -7.70 -5.75
N ASP A 97 -3.79 -8.87 -6.34
CA ASP A 97 -2.76 -9.67 -7.03
C ASP A 97 -2.14 -8.86 -8.17
N ARG A 98 -2.97 -8.19 -8.99
CA ARG A 98 -2.49 -7.37 -10.09
C ARG A 98 -1.70 -6.15 -9.62
N TRP A 99 -2.20 -5.48 -8.59
CA TRP A 99 -1.55 -4.31 -7.98
C TRP A 99 -0.17 -4.69 -7.41
N LEU A 100 -0.08 -5.82 -6.70
CA LEU A 100 1.19 -6.34 -6.17
C LEU A 100 2.14 -6.73 -7.30
N ALA A 101 1.67 -7.42 -8.34
CA ALA A 101 2.52 -7.80 -9.47
C ALA A 101 3.16 -6.58 -10.14
N LEU A 102 2.39 -5.52 -10.38
CA LEU A 102 2.93 -4.27 -10.94
C LEU A 102 3.89 -3.58 -9.97
N PHE A 103 3.55 -3.52 -8.68
CA PHE A 103 4.38 -2.87 -7.67
C PHE A 103 5.73 -3.58 -7.51
N GLU A 104 5.71 -4.91 -7.41
CA GLU A 104 6.92 -5.74 -7.30
C GLU A 104 7.81 -5.61 -8.53
N ALA A 105 7.22 -5.63 -9.74
CA ALA A 105 7.98 -5.45 -10.97
C ALA A 105 8.66 -4.06 -11.00
N THR A 106 7.94 -3.01 -10.64
CA THR A 106 8.51 -1.65 -10.61
C THR A 106 9.58 -1.51 -9.54
N ALA A 107 9.37 -2.05 -8.34
CA ALA A 107 10.36 -1.99 -7.26
C ALA A 107 11.66 -2.71 -7.63
N ARG A 108 11.57 -3.91 -8.21
CA ARG A 108 12.76 -4.66 -8.66
C ARG A 108 13.50 -4.00 -9.82
N GLU A 109 12.81 -3.20 -10.63
CA GLU A 109 13.41 -2.48 -11.76
C GLU A 109 14.08 -1.17 -11.33
N LEU A 110 13.45 -0.41 -10.43
CA LEU A 110 13.88 0.95 -10.09
C LEU A 110 14.72 1.04 -8.82
N CYS A 111 14.71 0.01 -7.96
CA CYS A 111 15.36 0.05 -6.66
C CYS A 111 16.47 -1.00 -6.54
N PRO A 112 17.53 -0.73 -5.75
CA PRO A 112 18.48 -1.76 -5.36
C PRO A 112 17.77 -2.93 -4.64
N PRO A 113 18.28 -4.18 -4.73
CA PRO A 113 17.57 -5.36 -4.23
C PRO A 113 17.09 -5.25 -2.77
N LYS A 114 17.91 -4.69 -1.87
CA LYS A 114 17.52 -4.50 -0.46
C LYS A 114 16.34 -3.54 -0.30
N ALA A 115 16.36 -2.41 -1.01
CA ALA A 115 15.27 -1.45 -0.98
C ALA A 115 14.00 -2.04 -1.62
N ALA A 116 14.13 -2.73 -2.75
CA ALA A 116 13.02 -3.38 -3.43
C ALA A 116 12.31 -4.38 -2.50
N GLU A 117 13.03 -5.31 -1.88
CA GLU A 117 12.44 -6.29 -0.96
C GLU A 117 11.78 -5.62 0.26
N HIS A 118 12.39 -4.55 0.78
CA HIS A 118 11.83 -3.77 1.88
C HIS A 118 10.48 -3.11 1.54
N PHE A 119 10.35 -2.55 0.33
CA PHE A 119 9.08 -2.02 -0.16
C PHE A 119 8.05 -3.13 -0.41
N ILE A 120 8.46 -4.24 -1.03
CA ILE A 120 7.58 -5.36 -1.40
C ILE A 120 6.98 -6.02 -0.17
N GLU A 121 7.78 -6.27 0.87
CA GLU A 121 7.30 -6.84 2.14
C GLU A 121 6.16 -6.01 2.73
N ARG A 122 6.32 -4.67 2.73
CA ARG A 122 5.30 -3.74 3.24
C ARG A 122 4.08 -3.69 2.35
N ALA A 123 4.27 -3.67 1.03
CA ALA A 123 3.19 -3.69 0.05
C ALA A 123 2.30 -4.91 0.23
N ARG A 124 2.89 -6.10 0.40
CA ARG A 124 2.16 -7.36 0.64
C ARG A 124 1.34 -7.31 1.93
N ARG A 125 1.92 -6.84 3.04
CA ARG A 125 1.21 -6.68 4.32
C ARG A 125 0.03 -5.71 4.21
N ILE A 126 0.20 -4.60 3.49
CA ILE A 126 -0.88 -3.63 3.26
C ILE A 126 -2.00 -4.26 2.42
N ALA A 127 -1.65 -4.94 1.31
CA ALA A 127 -2.62 -5.60 0.46
C ALA A 127 -3.42 -6.67 1.23
N GLU A 128 -2.75 -7.53 2.00
CA GLU A 128 -3.39 -8.55 2.84
C GLU A 128 -4.34 -7.93 3.86
N SER A 129 -3.91 -6.89 4.58
CA SER A 129 -4.73 -6.20 5.58
C SER A 129 -5.94 -5.50 4.95
N LEU A 130 -5.75 -4.84 3.80
CA LEU A 130 -6.85 -4.19 3.08
C LEU A 130 -7.85 -5.22 2.55
N GLU A 131 -7.39 -6.31 1.94
CA GLU A 131 -8.25 -7.36 1.41
C GLU A 131 -9.09 -8.00 2.51
N LEU A 132 -8.48 -8.38 3.64
CA LEU A 132 -9.19 -8.93 4.79
C LEU A 132 -10.22 -7.92 5.33
N GLY A 133 -9.82 -6.66 5.49
CA GLY A 133 -10.71 -5.61 5.97
C GLY A 133 -11.90 -5.37 5.04
N ILE A 134 -11.69 -5.43 3.72
CA ILE A 134 -12.75 -5.31 2.72
C ILE A 134 -13.68 -6.52 2.77
N ALA A 135 -13.14 -7.74 2.89
CA ALA A 135 -13.96 -8.94 3.02
C ALA A 135 -14.92 -8.83 4.21
N VAL A 136 -14.38 -8.49 5.39
CA VAL A 136 -15.16 -8.29 6.62
C VAL A 136 -16.19 -7.18 6.45
N ASN A 137 -15.81 -6.06 5.84
CA ASN A 137 -16.74 -4.95 5.55
C ASN A 137 -17.90 -5.38 4.64
N ASN A 138 -17.70 -6.37 3.77
CA ASN A 138 -18.73 -6.93 2.90
C ASN A 138 -19.39 -8.20 3.49
N GLY A 139 -19.23 -8.45 4.80
CA GLY A 139 -19.88 -9.57 5.49
C GLY A 139 -19.28 -10.95 5.21
N VAL A 140 -18.08 -11.00 4.61
CA VAL A 140 -17.37 -12.25 4.30
C VAL A 140 -16.26 -12.49 5.33
N LEU A 141 -16.34 -13.64 6.02
CA LEU A 141 -15.27 -14.13 6.89
C LEU A 141 -14.39 -15.10 6.09
N LEU A 142 -13.12 -14.74 5.90
CA LEU A 142 -12.15 -15.58 5.21
C LEU A 142 -11.53 -16.60 6.17
N GLY A 143 -11.48 -17.86 5.75
CA GLY A 143 -10.67 -18.90 6.38
C GLY A 143 -9.18 -18.76 6.08
N THR A 144 -8.37 -19.59 6.72
CA THR A 144 -6.92 -19.60 6.51
C THR A 144 -6.58 -19.93 5.06
N GLY A 145 -5.89 -19.01 4.38
CA GLY A 145 -5.47 -19.16 2.98
C GLY A 145 -6.55 -18.82 1.96
N GLU A 146 -7.76 -18.45 2.39
CA GLU A 146 -8.80 -17.97 1.50
C GLU A 146 -8.57 -16.52 1.09
N ARG A 147 -9.06 -16.17 -0.10
CA ARG A 147 -8.92 -14.85 -0.71
C ARG A 147 -10.29 -14.29 -1.05
N TYR A 148 -10.49 -12.99 -0.88
CA TYR A 148 -11.78 -12.35 -1.11
C TYR A 148 -12.11 -12.31 -2.60
N ARG A 149 -13.22 -12.93 -3.00
CA ARG A 149 -13.72 -12.93 -4.39
C ARG A 149 -15.13 -12.36 -4.40
N ARG A 150 -15.34 -11.28 -5.15
CA ARG A 150 -16.68 -10.69 -5.31
C ARG A 150 -17.57 -11.66 -6.09
N GLY A 151 -18.84 -11.77 -5.70
CA GLY A 151 -19.78 -12.75 -6.25
C GLY A 151 -19.95 -14.03 -5.42
N ASN A 152 -19.09 -14.27 -4.43
CA ASN A 152 -19.28 -15.30 -3.39
C ASN A 152 -19.81 -14.70 -2.06
N GLU A 153 -20.35 -13.49 -2.11
CA GLU A 153 -20.93 -12.83 -0.93
C GLU A 153 -22.22 -13.55 -0.53
N PRO A 154 -22.46 -13.78 0.77
CA PRO A 154 -23.76 -14.26 1.21
C PRO A 154 -24.82 -13.25 0.76
N ALA A 155 -25.95 -13.75 0.24
CA ALA A 155 -27.06 -12.88 -0.14
C ALA A 155 -27.39 -11.94 1.03
N PRO A 156 -27.66 -10.63 0.77
CA PRO A 156 -28.01 -9.72 1.85
C PRO A 156 -29.17 -10.32 2.64
N ALA A 157 -29.05 -10.30 3.97
CA ALA A 157 -30.15 -10.69 4.84
C ALA A 157 -31.36 -9.85 4.44
N GLN A 158 -32.44 -10.51 4.03
CA GLN A 158 -33.70 -9.83 3.73
C GLN A 158 -34.27 -9.39 5.08
N ASP A 159 -34.25 -8.08 5.34
CA ASP A 159 -35.00 -7.45 6.44
C ASP A 159 -36.48 -7.32 6.07
#